data_AF-A0A0C9XHA3-F1
#
_entry.id   AF-A0A0C9XHA3-F1
#
_cell.length_a   1.000
_cell.length_b   1.000
_cell.length_c   1.000
_cell.angle_alpha   90.00
_cell.angle_beta   90.00
_cell.angle_gamma   90.00
#
_symmetry.space_group_name_H-M   'P 1'
#
loop_
_entity.id
_entity.type
_entity.pdbx_description
1 polymer ?
#
loop_
_entity_poly.entity_id
_entity_poly.type
_entity_poly.pdbx_seq_one_letter_code
_entity_poly.pdbx_strand_id
1 'polypeptide(L)'
;TKDNLRNGELAVSGDQWPIFLYAHYTYDLEDPWDGLLRSNLLVCVFKHMFTSPSSVDKEPKATRSGNACLHGMTRVTPGSIAYIATQVHFSLSASPLFSRTDTITDSEKFYTTILELLYDPAEKREVDALFVWWNRQVFPTYSSAQRTITKNSAFTKIKERRQALMQSTIDSPAT
;
A
#
# COMPACT_ATOMS: atom_id res chain seq x y z
N THR A 1 -6.57 -24.06 19.54
CA THR A 1 -5.42 -23.79 20.42
C THR A 1 -4.18 -23.54 19.57
N LYS A 2 -3.14 -22.84 20.06
CA LYS A 2 -1.89 -22.59 19.30
C LYS A 2 -1.24 -23.87 18.76
N ASP A 3 -1.39 -24.99 19.47
CA ASP A 3 -0.86 -26.29 19.06
C ASP A 3 -1.53 -26.84 17.81
N ASN A 4 -2.86 -26.65 17.64
CA ASN A 4 -3.59 -27.09 16.45
C ASN A 4 -3.19 -26.29 15.20
N LEU A 5 -2.84 -25.01 15.35
CA LEU A 5 -2.27 -24.19 14.27
C LEU A 5 -0.88 -24.71 13.89
N ARG A 6 -0.04 -25.01 14.88
CA ARG A 6 1.31 -25.52 14.67
C ARG A 6 1.32 -26.90 14.00
N ASN A 7 0.34 -27.73 14.32
CA ASN A 7 0.21 -29.08 13.79
C ASN A 7 -0.50 -29.12 12.42
N GLY A 8 -0.98 -27.98 11.90
CA GLY A 8 -1.70 -27.90 10.62
C GLY A 8 -3.13 -28.44 10.67
N GLU A 9 -3.66 -28.72 11.87
CA GLU A 9 -5.02 -29.23 12.07
C GLU A 9 -6.08 -28.12 11.96
N LEU A 10 -5.67 -26.86 12.12
CA LEU A 10 -6.52 -25.70 11.95
C LEU A 10 -6.05 -24.89 10.73
N ALA A 11 -6.82 -24.95 9.64
CA ALA A 11 -6.63 -24.08 8.49
C ALA A 11 -7.12 -22.67 8.83
N VAL A 12 -6.22 -21.69 8.80
CA VAL A 12 -6.56 -20.28 8.96
C VAL A 12 -7.00 -19.77 7.58
N SER A 13 -8.22 -19.27 7.49
CA SER A 13 -8.70 -18.72 6.22
C SER A 13 -7.97 -17.42 5.88
N GLY A 14 -7.75 -17.14 4.60
CA GLY A 14 -6.98 -15.97 4.16
C GLY A 14 -7.57 -14.59 4.53
N ASP A 15 -8.80 -14.55 5.05
CA ASP A 15 -9.44 -13.34 5.62
C ASP A 15 -9.12 -13.12 7.11
N GLN A 16 -8.52 -14.10 7.79
CA GLN A 16 -8.02 -13.97 9.16
C GLN A 16 -6.62 -13.39 9.13
N TRP A 17 -6.54 -12.07 9.16
CA TRP A 17 -5.29 -11.36 8.97
C TRP A 17 -4.33 -11.50 10.16
N PRO A 18 -3.07 -11.88 9.90
CA PRO A 18 -2.08 -12.13 10.94
C PRO A 18 -1.58 -10.82 11.56
N ILE A 19 -1.22 -10.90 12.85
CA ILE A 19 -0.82 -9.74 13.65
C ILE A 19 0.42 -9.01 13.11
N PHE A 20 1.23 -9.67 12.26
CA PHE A 20 2.40 -9.03 11.64
C PHE A 20 2.02 -7.89 10.70
N LEU A 21 0.77 -7.79 10.24
CA LEU A 21 0.32 -6.66 9.41
C LEU A 21 0.25 -5.36 10.22
N TYR A 22 0.03 -5.46 11.53
CA TYR A 22 -0.26 -4.33 12.38
C TYR A 22 1.01 -3.66 12.91
N ALA A 23 0.98 -2.33 13.05
CA ALA A 23 2.00 -1.57 13.75
C ALA A 23 2.17 -2.13 15.17
N HIS A 24 3.42 -2.23 15.61
CA HIS A 24 3.78 -2.79 16.92
C HIS A 24 3.28 -4.23 17.18
N TYR A 25 2.75 -4.91 16.16
CA TYR A 25 2.14 -6.23 16.28
C TYR A 25 1.01 -6.26 17.31
N THR A 26 0.16 -5.24 17.31
CA THR A 26 -1.00 -5.10 18.20
C THR A 26 -2.27 -4.91 17.39
N TYR A 27 -3.35 -5.59 17.77
CA TYR A 27 -4.66 -5.47 17.13
C TYR A 27 -5.67 -4.86 18.11
N ASP A 28 -6.33 -3.79 17.71
CA ASP A 28 -7.43 -3.18 18.45
C ASP A 28 -8.78 -3.70 17.90
N LEU A 29 -9.63 -4.20 18.80
CA LEU A 29 -10.94 -4.74 18.47
C LEU A 29 -11.97 -3.64 18.18
N GLU A 30 -11.80 -2.46 18.78
CA GLU A 30 -12.70 -1.32 18.61
C GLU A 30 -12.29 -0.45 17.43
N ASP A 31 -11.02 -0.49 17.04
CA ASP A 31 -10.47 0.17 15.84
C ASP A 31 -9.58 -0.79 15.02
N PRO A 32 -10.18 -1.66 14.17
CA PRO A 32 -9.42 -2.60 13.33
C PRO A 32 -8.46 -1.94 12.32
N TRP A 33 -8.61 -0.64 12.07
CA TRP A 33 -7.70 0.10 11.19
C TRP A 33 -6.44 0.57 11.91
N ASP A 34 -6.44 0.60 13.25
CA ASP A 34 -5.28 1.06 13.99
C ASP A 34 -4.07 0.19 13.70
N GLY A 35 -3.00 0.83 13.22
CA GLY A 35 -1.77 0.15 12.84
C GLY A 35 -1.86 -0.81 11.64
N LEU A 36 -3.03 -1.09 11.06
CA LEU A 36 -3.19 -2.05 9.97
C LEU A 36 -2.30 -1.71 8.76
N LEU A 37 -1.57 -2.71 8.25
CA LEU A 37 -0.60 -2.61 7.15
C LEU A 37 0.54 -1.60 7.39
N ARG A 38 0.86 -1.31 8.66
CA ARG A 38 1.91 -0.35 9.05
C ARG A 38 3.04 -0.97 9.87
N SER A 39 3.18 -2.29 9.88
CA SER A 39 4.29 -2.92 10.60
C SER A 39 5.65 -2.59 9.97
N ASN A 40 6.68 -2.47 10.82
CA ASN A 40 8.05 -2.24 10.36
C ASN A 40 8.57 -3.38 9.48
N LEU A 41 8.08 -4.61 9.71
CA LEU A 41 8.45 -5.78 8.91
C LEU A 41 8.04 -5.58 7.44
N LEU A 42 6.80 -5.12 7.20
CA LEU A 42 6.33 -4.82 5.84
C LEU A 42 7.19 -3.73 5.19
N VAL A 43 7.52 -2.66 5.91
CA VAL A 43 8.36 -1.57 5.38
C VAL A 43 9.75 -2.08 4.99
N CYS A 44 10.38 -2.90 5.83
CA CYS A 44 11.70 -3.48 5.54
C CYS A 44 11.66 -4.36 4.29
N VAL A 45 10.66 -5.24 4.16
CA VAL A 45 10.55 -6.14 2.99
C VAL A 45 10.20 -5.35 1.72
N PHE A 46 9.33 -4.34 1.80
CA PHE A 46 9.08 -3.44 0.68
C PHE A 46 10.38 -2.78 0.20
N LYS A 47 11.15 -2.22 1.14
CA LYS A 47 12.41 -1.55 0.81
C LYS A 47 13.41 -2.49 0.17
N HIS A 48 13.55 -3.70 0.72
CA HIS A 48 14.42 -4.73 0.19
C HIS A 48 14.05 -5.13 -1.25
N MET A 49 12.75 -5.34 -1.53
CA MET A 49 12.27 -5.83 -2.83
C MET A 49 12.14 -4.74 -3.89
N PHE A 50 11.61 -3.58 -3.53
CA PHE A 50 11.30 -2.51 -4.48
C PHE A 50 12.36 -1.43 -4.53
N THR A 51 12.97 -1.04 -3.42
CA THR A 51 13.99 0.02 -3.45
C THR A 51 15.38 -0.59 -3.54
N SER A 52 16.08 -0.80 -2.43
CA SER A 52 17.35 -1.53 -2.44
C SER A 52 17.52 -2.23 -1.09
N PRO A 53 18.19 -3.40 -1.02
CA PRO A 53 18.59 -3.99 0.25
C PRO A 53 19.31 -2.98 1.17
N SER A 54 20.17 -2.14 0.60
CA SER A 54 20.90 -1.09 1.34
C SER A 54 20.02 0.03 1.90
N SER A 55 18.77 0.17 1.45
CA SER A 55 17.84 1.19 1.98
C SER A 55 17.14 0.75 3.27
N VAL A 56 17.30 -0.52 3.64
CA VAL A 56 16.87 -1.07 4.93
C VAL A 56 17.86 -0.63 6.03
N ASP A 57 19.15 -0.58 5.70
CA ASP A 57 20.21 -0.10 6.58
C ASP A 57 20.42 1.41 6.45
N LYS A 58 20.91 2.07 7.51
CA LYS A 58 21.18 3.53 7.50
C LYS A 58 22.45 3.89 6.71
N GLU A 59 23.25 2.92 6.28
CA GLU A 59 24.49 3.14 5.54
C GLU A 59 24.27 3.02 4.03
N PRO A 60 24.51 4.08 3.23
CA PRO A 60 24.34 4.02 1.79
C PRO A 60 25.42 3.13 1.17
N LYS A 61 25.01 1.96 0.66
CA LYS A 61 25.90 0.96 0.03
C LYS A 61 25.55 0.62 -1.42
N ALA A 62 24.56 1.28 -2.03
CA ALA A 62 24.09 0.92 -3.38
C ALA A 62 24.93 1.52 -4.52
N THR A 63 25.41 0.66 -5.42
CA THR A 63 25.97 1.02 -6.74
C THR A 63 24.96 0.86 -7.89
N ARG A 64 23.76 0.31 -7.64
CA ARG A 64 22.69 0.11 -8.64
C ARG A 64 21.36 0.71 -8.20
N SER A 65 20.64 1.29 -9.16
CA SER A 65 19.28 1.78 -8.97
C SER A 65 18.33 0.66 -8.56
N GLY A 66 17.42 0.97 -7.63
CA GLY A 66 16.40 0.06 -7.15
C GLY A 66 15.31 -0.27 -8.15
N ASN A 67 14.58 -1.37 -7.96
CA ASN A 67 13.48 -1.81 -8.84
C ASN A 67 12.42 -0.71 -9.06
N ALA A 68 12.08 0.04 -8.02
CA ALA A 68 11.16 1.16 -8.06
C ALA A 68 11.69 2.27 -8.95
N CYS A 69 12.98 2.60 -8.86
CA CYS A 69 13.61 3.58 -9.74
C CYS A 69 13.67 3.08 -11.18
N LEU A 70 14.05 1.81 -11.40
CA LEU A 70 14.12 1.19 -12.72
C LEU A 70 12.77 1.17 -13.43
N HIS A 71 11.68 0.99 -12.70
CA HIS A 71 10.32 0.98 -13.23
C HIS A 71 9.57 2.31 -13.07
N GLY A 72 10.24 3.40 -12.65
CA GLY A 72 9.63 4.72 -12.51
C GLY A 72 8.54 4.80 -11.43
N MET A 73 8.54 3.88 -10.47
CA MET A 73 7.63 3.86 -9.34
C MET A 73 7.98 4.99 -8.37
N THR A 74 7.08 5.97 -8.28
CA THR A 74 7.22 7.17 -7.43
C THR A 74 6.29 7.16 -6.22
N ARG A 75 5.41 6.17 -6.14
CA ARG A 75 4.47 5.96 -5.04
C ARG A 75 4.11 4.49 -4.92
N VAL A 76 3.69 4.08 -3.72
CA VAL A 76 3.08 2.77 -3.49
C VAL A 76 1.75 2.65 -4.23
N THR A 77 1.42 1.43 -4.62
CA THR A 77 0.11 1.03 -5.15
C THR A 77 -0.55 0.02 -4.19
N PRO A 78 -1.89 -0.12 -4.24
CA PRO A 78 -2.59 -1.18 -3.50
C PRO A 78 -1.94 -2.55 -3.71
N GLY A 79 -1.71 -2.91 -4.97
CA GLY A 79 -1.07 -4.18 -5.35
C GLY A 79 0.34 -4.34 -4.79
N SER A 80 1.15 -3.28 -4.74
CA SER A 80 2.49 -3.37 -4.15
C SER A 80 2.45 -3.65 -2.64
N ILE A 81 1.49 -3.08 -1.90
CA ILE A 81 1.33 -3.32 -0.45
C ILE A 81 0.82 -4.75 -0.21
N ALA A 82 -0.24 -5.14 -0.93
CA ALA A 82 -0.81 -6.50 -0.83
C ALA A 82 0.23 -7.57 -1.20
N TYR A 83 1.06 -7.31 -2.22
CA TYR A 83 2.14 -8.20 -2.62
C TYR A 83 3.17 -8.37 -1.51
N ILE A 84 3.65 -7.28 -0.88
CA ILE A 84 4.60 -7.37 0.23
C ILE A 84 4.01 -8.10 1.43
N ALA A 85 2.75 -7.82 1.78
CA ALA A 85 2.06 -8.55 2.84
C ALA A 85 2.04 -10.07 2.56
N THR A 86 1.75 -10.45 1.31
CA THR A 86 1.70 -11.85 0.88
C THR A 86 3.09 -12.50 0.91
N GLN A 87 4.14 -11.78 0.48
CA GLN A 87 5.52 -12.26 0.54
C GLN A 87 5.98 -12.50 1.98
N VAL A 88 5.62 -11.61 2.91
CA VAL A 88 5.91 -11.80 4.34
C VAL A 88 5.12 -12.98 4.89
N HIS A 89 3.82 -13.09 4.57
CA HIS A 89 2.99 -14.22 4.99
C HIS A 89 3.60 -15.56 4.58
N PHE A 90 3.98 -15.69 3.30
CA PHE A 90 4.64 -16.88 2.78
C PHE A 90 5.98 -17.15 3.47
N SER A 91 6.81 -16.12 3.66
CA SER A 91 8.12 -16.26 4.31
C SER A 91 8.04 -16.69 5.78
N LEU A 92 6.91 -16.43 6.44
CA LEU A 92 6.63 -16.86 7.81
C LEU A 92 5.86 -18.18 7.87
N SER A 93 5.42 -18.71 6.74
CA SER A 93 4.73 -19.99 6.65
C SER A 93 5.71 -21.17 6.65
N ALA A 94 5.22 -22.36 6.99
CA ALA A 94 5.97 -23.60 6.83
C ALA A 94 5.90 -24.16 5.39
N SER A 95 5.19 -23.49 4.47
CA SER A 95 4.99 -23.99 3.12
C SER A 95 6.28 -23.86 2.31
N PRO A 96 6.77 -24.94 1.67
CA PRO A 96 8.01 -24.92 0.90
C PRO A 96 7.83 -24.28 -0.49
N LEU A 97 6.59 -24.09 -0.95
CA LEU A 97 6.29 -23.63 -2.31
C LEU A 97 5.29 -22.49 -2.30
N PHE A 98 5.66 -21.39 -2.96
CA PHE A 98 4.73 -20.30 -3.21
C PHE A 98 3.84 -20.68 -4.40
N SER A 99 2.67 -21.27 -4.12
CA SER A 99 1.70 -21.66 -5.13
C SER A 99 0.37 -20.93 -4.92
N ARG A 100 -0.31 -20.62 -6.02
CA ARG A 100 -1.70 -20.11 -5.99
C ARG A 100 -2.69 -21.16 -5.48
N THR A 101 -2.40 -22.43 -5.74
CA THR A 101 -3.26 -23.55 -5.36
C THR A 101 -2.94 -24.09 -3.96
N ASP A 102 -2.03 -23.47 -3.23
CA ASP A 102 -1.72 -23.88 -1.86
C ASP A 102 -2.84 -23.42 -0.93
N THR A 103 -3.78 -24.32 -0.66
CA THR A 103 -4.91 -24.11 0.25
C THR A 103 -4.50 -24.08 1.73
N ILE A 104 -3.26 -24.49 2.06
CA ILE A 104 -2.75 -24.45 3.43
C ILE A 104 -2.46 -22.99 3.83
N THR A 105 -1.82 -22.25 2.92
CA THR A 105 -1.42 -20.86 3.16
C THR A 105 -2.43 -19.87 2.58
N ASP A 106 -3.31 -20.31 1.67
CA ASP A 106 -4.37 -19.54 1.02
C ASP A 106 -3.92 -18.15 0.55
N SER A 107 -2.74 -18.11 -0.10
CA SER A 107 -2.06 -16.86 -0.45
C SER A 107 -2.83 -16.02 -1.46
N GLU A 108 -3.63 -16.66 -2.32
CA GLU A 108 -4.50 -15.97 -3.27
C GLU A 108 -5.64 -15.24 -2.56
N LYS A 109 -6.34 -15.90 -1.63
CA LYS A 109 -7.38 -15.25 -0.82
C LYS A 109 -6.78 -14.16 0.07
N PHE A 110 -5.62 -14.41 0.67
CA PHE A 110 -4.92 -13.41 1.48
C PHE A 110 -4.59 -12.13 0.68
N TYR A 111 -4.02 -12.28 -0.51
CA TYR A 111 -3.75 -11.14 -1.39
C TYR A 111 -5.03 -10.42 -1.82
N THR A 112 -6.05 -11.20 -2.22
CA THR A 112 -7.29 -10.66 -2.78
C THR A 112 -8.08 -9.89 -1.72
N THR A 113 -8.21 -10.41 -0.51
CA THR A 113 -8.92 -9.73 0.60
C THR A 113 -8.24 -8.41 0.99
N ILE A 114 -6.91 -8.35 1.01
CA ILE A 114 -6.19 -7.09 1.24
C ILE A 114 -6.48 -6.10 0.11
N LEU A 115 -6.46 -6.55 -1.15
CA LEU A 115 -6.80 -5.68 -2.28
C LEU A 115 -8.24 -5.19 -2.22
N GLU A 116 -9.20 -6.06 -1.88
CA GLU A 116 -10.61 -5.70 -1.72
C GLU A 116 -10.75 -4.54 -0.71
N LEU A 117 -10.12 -4.64 0.47
CA LEU A 117 -10.11 -3.54 1.44
C LEU A 117 -9.48 -2.27 0.86
N LEU A 118 -8.33 -2.37 0.20
CA LEU A 118 -7.61 -1.20 -0.33
C LEU A 118 -8.31 -0.54 -1.52
N TYR A 119 -9.26 -1.22 -2.16
CA TYR A 119 -10.09 -0.69 -3.25
C TYR A 119 -11.51 -0.32 -2.81
N ASP A 120 -11.91 -0.64 -1.58
CA ASP A 120 -13.24 -0.31 -1.07
C ASP A 120 -13.43 1.22 -1.00
N PRO A 121 -14.40 1.78 -1.74
CA PRO A 121 -14.71 3.20 -1.67
C PRO A 121 -15.13 3.68 -0.27
N ALA A 122 -15.70 2.80 0.55
CA ALA A 122 -16.09 3.12 1.92
C ALA A 122 -14.88 3.40 2.84
N GLU A 123 -13.76 2.72 2.57
CA GLU A 123 -12.53 2.81 3.36
C GLU A 123 -11.52 3.83 2.81
N LYS A 124 -11.95 4.64 1.82
CA LYS A 124 -11.07 5.51 1.06
C LYS A 124 -10.27 6.48 1.92
N ARG A 125 -10.85 6.98 3.02
CA ARG A 125 -10.20 7.96 3.89
C ARG A 125 -8.99 7.35 4.59
N GLU A 126 -9.16 6.15 5.13
CA GLU A 126 -8.16 5.35 5.83
C GLU A 126 -7.07 4.88 4.87
N VAL A 127 -7.46 4.41 3.68
CA VAL A 127 -6.56 4.00 2.59
C VAL A 127 -5.70 5.17 2.10
N ASP A 128 -6.28 6.35 1.88
CA ASP A 128 -5.52 7.53 1.46
C ASP A 128 -4.50 7.94 2.54
N ALA A 129 -4.88 7.89 3.82
CA ALA A 129 -3.97 8.14 4.93
C ALA A 129 -2.84 7.10 5.02
N LEU A 130 -3.16 5.82 4.79
CA LEU A 130 -2.20 4.73 4.70
C LEU A 130 -1.18 4.97 3.57
N PHE A 131 -1.62 5.38 2.38
CA PHE A 131 -0.71 5.66 1.26
C PHE A 131 0.18 6.87 1.52
N VAL A 132 -0.34 7.92 2.14
CA VAL A 132 0.50 9.06 2.58
C VAL A 132 1.58 8.59 3.54
N TRP A 133 1.20 7.76 4.53
CA TRP A 133 2.16 7.19 5.48
C TRP A 133 3.22 6.35 4.78
N TRP A 134 2.82 5.39 3.94
CA TRP A 134 3.74 4.50 3.21
C TRP A 134 4.72 5.26 2.35
N ASN A 135 4.23 6.20 1.55
CA ASN A 135 5.09 6.95 0.63
C ASN A 135 6.16 7.76 1.37
N ARG A 136 5.86 8.28 2.57
CA ARG A 136 6.87 8.93 3.44
C ARG A 136 7.95 7.97 3.93
N GLN A 137 7.62 6.70 4.13
CA GLN A 137 8.58 5.69 4.61
C GLN A 137 9.55 5.22 3.52
N VAL A 138 9.06 5.06 2.29
CA VAL A 138 9.79 4.34 1.23
C VAL A 138 10.27 5.24 0.08
N PHE A 139 9.75 6.47 -0.06
CA PHE A 139 10.18 7.42 -1.09
C PHE A 139 10.69 8.73 -0.46
N PRO A 140 12.02 8.95 -0.37
CA PRO A 140 12.61 10.12 0.29
C PRO A 140 12.18 11.47 -0.27
N THR A 141 11.85 11.52 -1.57
CA THR A 141 11.38 12.72 -2.27
C THR A 141 9.87 12.92 -2.22
N TYR A 142 9.13 12.04 -1.53
CA TYR A 142 7.69 12.20 -1.36
C TYR A 142 7.40 13.38 -0.42
N SER A 143 7.27 14.56 -0.99
CA SER A 143 6.84 15.74 -0.26
C SER A 143 5.33 15.66 -0.05
N SER A 144 4.89 15.54 1.20
CA SER A 144 3.49 15.71 1.57
C SER A 144 3.07 17.18 1.61
N ALA A 145 3.91 18.10 1.14
CA ALA A 145 3.46 19.43 0.82
C ALA A 145 2.37 19.25 -0.23
N GLN A 146 1.09 19.35 0.19
CA GLN A 146 0.05 19.85 -0.68
C GLN A 146 0.72 20.99 -1.41
N ARG A 147 0.99 20.83 -2.71
CA ARG A 147 1.48 21.94 -3.51
C ARG A 147 0.43 23.00 -3.29
N THR A 148 0.73 23.99 -2.48
CA THR A 148 -0.08 25.18 -2.32
C THR A 148 -0.08 25.73 -3.73
N ILE A 149 -1.15 25.43 -4.48
CA ILE A 149 -1.35 26.00 -5.79
C ILE A 149 -1.37 27.48 -5.48
N THR A 150 -0.29 28.17 -5.84
CA THR A 150 -0.21 29.61 -5.64
C THR A 150 -1.43 30.17 -6.32
N LYS A 151 -2.25 30.95 -5.59
CA LYS A 151 -3.57 31.42 -6.06
C LYS A 151 -3.46 32.10 -7.44
N ASN A 152 -2.28 32.62 -7.79
CA ASN A 152 -1.97 33.28 -9.06
C ASN A 152 -1.16 32.42 -10.06
N SER A 153 -1.06 31.10 -9.88
CA SER A 153 -0.32 30.25 -10.81
C SER A 153 -0.99 30.22 -12.18
N ALA A 154 -0.17 30.04 -13.23
CA ALA A 154 -0.69 29.85 -14.59
C ALA A 154 -1.69 28.68 -14.66
N PHE A 155 -1.51 27.64 -13.85
CA PHE A 155 -2.41 26.50 -13.78
C PHE A 155 -3.82 26.87 -13.26
N THR A 156 -3.89 27.72 -12.23
CA THR A 156 -5.16 28.24 -11.70
C THR A 156 -5.91 29.02 -12.77
N LYS A 157 -5.21 29.94 -13.45
CA LYS A 157 -5.79 30.75 -14.53
C LYS A 157 -6.26 29.91 -15.74
N ILE A 158 -5.55 28.84 -16.06
CA ILE A 158 -5.94 27.90 -17.13
C ILE A 158 -7.24 27.15 -16.75
N LYS A 159 -7.38 26.72 -15.48
CA LYS A 159 -8.61 26.08 -14.99
C LYS A 159 -9.80 27.04 -14.99
N GLU A 160 -9.62 28.26 -14.48
CA GLU A 160 -10.63 29.31 -14.47
C GLU A 160 -11.12 29.62 -15.90
N ARG A 161 -10.19 29.78 -16.85
CA ARG A 161 -10.52 30.00 -18.26
C ARG A 161 -11.33 28.84 -18.85
N ARG A 162 -10.99 27.59 -18.51
CA ARG A 162 -11.74 26.41 -18.98
C ARG A 162 -13.15 26.38 -18.41
N GLN A 163 -13.33 26.70 -17.13
CA GLN A 163 -14.64 26.77 -16.50
C GLN A 163 -15.51 27.89 -17.08
N ALA A 164 -14.93 29.08 -17.31
CA ALA A 164 -15.64 30.19 -17.96
C ALA A 164 -16.09 29.84 -19.39
N LEU A 165 -15.26 29.14 -20.16
CA LEU A 165 -15.61 28.69 -21.51
C LEU A 165 -16.74 27.65 -21.48
N MET A 166 -16.68 26.67 -20.57
CA MET A 166 -17.74 25.69 -20.38
C MET A 166 -19.06 26.35 -19.98
N GLN A 167 -19.03 27.32 -19.06
CA GLN A 167 -20.21 28.07 -18.64
C GLN A 167 -20.80 28.88 -19.80
N SER A 168 -19.95 29.55 -20.60
CA SER A 168 -20.41 30.30 -21.78
C SER A 168 -21.00 29.42 -22.89
N THR A 169 -20.57 28.16 -22.99
CA THR A 169 -21.12 27.19 -23.95
C THR A 169 -22.47 26.64 -23.48
N ILE A 170 -22.68 26.57 -22.16
CA ILE A 170 -23.96 26.15 -21.57
C ILE A 170 -25.00 27.28 -21.65
N ASP A 171 -24.56 28.53 -21.49
CA ASP A 171 -25.45 29.71 -21.44
C ASP A 171 -25.83 30.27 -22.83
N SER A 172 -25.26 29.73 -23.92
CA SER A 172 -25.68 30.04 -25.30
C SER A 172 -26.61 28.93 -25.82
N PRO A 173 -27.94 29.06 -25.74
CA PRO A 173 -28.84 28.10 -26.35
C PRO A 173 -28.71 28.19 -27.88
N ALA A 174 -28.61 27.05 -28.53
CA ALA A 174 -28.59 26.95 -29.98
C ALA A 174 -29.88 27.57 -30.56
N THR A 175 -29.73 28.66 -31.31
CA THR A 175 -30.71 29.15 -32.28
C THR A 175 -30.93 28.15 -33.40
#